data_AF-G1WLE0-F1
#
_entry.id   AF-G1WLE0-F1
#
_cell.length_a   1.000
_cell.length_b   1.000
_cell.length_c   1.000
_cell.angle_alpha   90.00
_cell.angle_beta   90.00
_cell.angle_gamma   90.00
#
_symmetry.space_group_name_H-M   'P 1'
#
loop_
_entity.id
_entity.type
_entity.pdbx_description
1 polymer ?
#
loop_
_entity_poly.entity_id
_entity_poly.type
_entity_poly.pdbx_seq_one_letter_code
_entity_poly.pdbx_strand_id
1 'polypeptide(L)'
;MPRDHPLRGIRFSTAMRLYARAPCSLQNTFRLSHEPTPQGQALNWWRQATAPNPSYLTLNKKGPIVHQPMKQLPERAISEEEAREILHDAEYCVVATVDEDGHPYATPLSYALDKDALLIHTGAAGGQKTEDWERDPRVCVTVAMDMEPVFVEENGEPGFFTTRFASVIATGTVRRVTEMAEVRRALALPCLKYAPEYKDEIGGAIDRELPVTAVWAIDLNHISGKAGRRVPNGKGAVSHR
;
A
#
# COMPACT_ATOMS: atom_id res chain seq x y z
N MET A 1 -2.37 -35.87 -31.98
CA MET A 1 -3.38 -35.06 -31.26
C MET A 1 -2.73 -34.55 -29.97
N PRO A 2 -2.14 -33.35 -29.93
CA PRO A 2 -1.65 -32.81 -28.68
C PRO A 2 -2.82 -32.28 -27.85
N ARG A 3 -2.83 -32.60 -26.56
CA ARG A 3 -3.87 -32.20 -25.60
C ARG A 3 -3.74 -30.71 -25.29
N ASP A 4 -4.84 -29.98 -25.39
CA ASP A 4 -4.94 -28.57 -25.01
C ASP A 4 -4.66 -28.39 -23.52
N HIS A 5 -3.64 -27.59 -23.20
CA HIS A 5 -3.32 -27.16 -21.85
C HIS A 5 -4.15 -25.91 -21.51
N PRO A 6 -4.91 -25.85 -20.40
CA PRO A 6 -5.94 -24.82 -20.19
C PRO A 6 -5.41 -23.43 -19.77
N LEU A 7 -4.12 -23.11 -19.96
CA LEU A 7 -3.49 -21.88 -19.40
C LEU A 7 -3.05 -20.84 -20.45
N ARG A 8 -3.59 -20.89 -21.68
CA ARG A 8 -3.42 -19.81 -22.65
C ARG A 8 -4.27 -18.59 -22.24
N GLY A 9 -3.68 -17.64 -21.51
CA GLY A 9 -4.27 -16.29 -21.39
C GLY A 9 -4.19 -15.57 -20.04
N ILE A 10 -3.34 -15.99 -19.11
CA ILE A 10 -3.19 -15.26 -17.83
C ILE A 10 -2.29 -14.04 -18.06
N ARG A 11 -2.91 -12.86 -18.17
CA ARG A 11 -2.23 -11.56 -18.07
C ARG A 11 -1.70 -11.36 -16.65
N PHE A 12 -0.65 -10.56 -16.44
CA PHE A 12 -0.15 -10.24 -15.08
C PHE A 12 -1.27 -9.71 -14.17
N SER A 13 -2.20 -8.92 -14.74
CA SER A 13 -3.40 -8.46 -14.03
C SER A 13 -4.38 -9.57 -13.61
N THR A 14 -4.34 -10.74 -14.26
CA THR A 14 -5.22 -11.88 -14.00
C THR A 14 -4.61 -12.85 -12.98
N ALA A 15 -3.28 -13.01 -12.97
CA ALA A 15 -2.59 -13.77 -11.91
C ALA A 15 -2.84 -13.16 -10.53
N MET A 16 -2.87 -11.82 -10.43
CA MET A 16 -3.25 -11.13 -9.18
C MET A 16 -4.76 -11.07 -8.93
N ARG A 17 -5.63 -11.24 -9.94
CA ARG A 17 -7.10 -11.36 -9.72
C ARG A 17 -7.49 -12.66 -9.05
N LEU A 18 -6.66 -13.70 -9.12
CA LEU A 18 -6.90 -14.96 -8.40
C LEU A 18 -6.73 -14.80 -6.88
N TYR A 19 -6.03 -13.76 -6.42
CA TYR A 19 -5.91 -13.42 -4.99
C TYR A 19 -7.20 -12.81 -4.39
N ALA A 20 -8.11 -12.29 -5.22
CA ALA A 20 -9.32 -11.58 -4.76
C ALA A 20 -10.54 -12.49 -4.49
N ARG A 21 -10.37 -13.83 -4.47
CA ARG A 21 -11.49 -14.77 -4.21
C ARG A 21 -11.29 -15.53 -2.90
N ALA A 22 -11.39 -14.81 -1.80
CA ALA A 22 -11.91 -15.38 -0.54
C ALA A 22 -13.38 -14.93 -0.38
N PRO A 23 -14.35 -15.86 -0.28
CA PRO A 23 -15.75 -15.48 -0.07
C PRO A 23 -15.94 -14.98 1.36
N CYS A 24 -16.12 -13.67 1.53
CA CYS A 24 -16.65 -13.12 2.77
C CYS A 24 -18.16 -13.37 2.78
N SER A 25 -18.57 -14.56 3.22
CA SER A 25 -19.95 -14.86 3.56
C SER A 25 -20.13 -14.74 5.07
N LEU A 26 -20.48 -13.55 5.56
CA LEU A 26 -21.15 -13.38 6.83
C LEU A 26 -22.28 -12.39 6.63
N GLN A 27 -23.43 -12.93 6.20
CA GLN A 27 -24.72 -12.30 6.49
C GLN A 27 -24.90 -12.34 8.00
N ASN A 28 -24.71 -11.21 8.68
CA ASN A 28 -25.22 -11.02 10.03
C ASN A 28 -26.30 -9.94 9.97
N THR A 29 -27.53 -10.38 10.01
CA THR A 29 -28.71 -9.55 10.23
C THR A 29 -28.66 -9.00 11.66
N PHE A 30 -28.28 -7.73 11.80
CA PHE A 30 -28.49 -6.99 13.04
C PHE A 30 -29.88 -6.33 12.96
N ARG A 31 -30.87 -6.89 13.67
CA ARG A 31 -32.16 -6.22 13.92
C ARG A 31 -31.96 -5.23 15.06
N LEU A 32 -31.93 -3.94 14.75
CA LEU A 32 -32.18 -2.90 15.74
C LEU A 32 -33.67 -2.58 15.72
N SER A 33 -34.39 -3.08 16.71
CA SER A 33 -35.67 -2.53 17.12
C SER A 33 -35.41 -1.36 18.06
N HIS A 34 -35.89 -0.16 17.74
CA HIS A 34 -36.66 0.69 18.67
C HIS A 34 -37.18 1.95 17.96
N GLU A 35 -38.38 2.35 18.38
CA GLU A 35 -39.29 3.36 17.84
C GLU A 35 -38.80 4.82 17.96
N PRO A 36 -39.42 5.79 17.24
CA PRO A 36 -38.91 7.15 17.11
C PRO A 36 -39.57 8.16 18.06
N THR A 37 -38.82 9.17 18.52
CA THR A 37 -39.18 10.62 18.64
C THR A 37 -38.20 11.37 19.59
N PRO A 38 -38.17 12.72 19.65
CA PRO A 38 -38.49 13.75 18.65
C PRO A 38 -37.36 14.79 18.42
N GLN A 39 -37.59 15.62 17.41
CA GLN A 39 -36.80 16.72 16.85
C GLN A 39 -36.02 17.62 17.84
N GLY A 40 -34.75 17.89 17.53
CA GLY A 40 -33.93 18.91 18.20
C GLY A 40 -32.67 19.28 17.41
N GLN A 41 -32.73 20.40 16.69
CA GLN A 41 -31.64 21.27 16.19
C GLN A 41 -30.39 20.61 15.57
N ALA A 42 -30.41 20.39 14.26
CA ALA A 42 -29.19 20.22 13.46
C ALA A 42 -28.53 21.60 13.22
N LEU A 43 -27.41 21.83 13.88
CA LEU A 43 -26.57 23.02 13.72
C LEU A 43 -25.87 22.97 12.34
N ASN A 44 -26.24 23.89 11.45
CA ASN A 44 -25.66 24.03 10.10
C ASN A 44 -24.22 24.57 10.15
N TRP A 45 -23.22 23.70 10.29
CA TRP A 45 -21.80 24.08 10.40
C TRP A 45 -20.96 23.87 9.12
N TRP A 46 -21.61 23.75 7.96
CA TRP A 46 -20.93 23.43 6.69
C TRP A 46 -21.27 24.33 5.50
N ARG A 47 -22.00 25.44 5.74
CA ARG A 47 -22.30 26.44 4.70
C ARG A 47 -21.58 27.75 4.98
N GLN A 48 -20.26 27.73 4.92
CA GLN A 48 -19.40 28.92 4.68
C GLN A 48 -17.94 28.49 4.55
N ALA A 49 -17.49 28.26 3.32
CA ALA A 49 -16.09 28.43 2.93
C ALA A 49 -16.06 28.63 1.41
N THR A 50 -16.14 29.89 1.02
CA THR A 50 -15.97 30.42 -0.33
C THR A 50 -14.48 30.50 -0.71
N ALA A 51 -14.23 30.20 -2.00
CA ALA A 51 -13.05 30.49 -2.83
C ALA A 51 -11.76 29.66 -2.61
N PRO A 52 -11.12 29.18 -3.70
CA PRO A 52 -9.83 28.50 -3.65
C PRO A 52 -8.72 29.45 -3.18
N ASN A 53 -7.85 28.97 -2.29
CA ASN A 53 -6.73 29.71 -1.73
C ASN A 53 -5.59 29.82 -2.77
N PRO A 54 -5.13 31.02 -3.17
CA PRO A 54 -4.18 31.21 -4.27
C PRO A 54 -2.69 31.05 -3.88
N SER A 55 -2.36 30.30 -2.83
CA SER A 55 -1.00 30.28 -2.25
C SER A 55 -0.10 29.09 -2.66
N TYR A 56 -0.46 28.29 -3.67
CA TYR A 56 0.42 27.22 -4.19
C TYR A 56 1.59 27.73 -5.06
N LEU A 57 1.95 29.01 -4.95
CA LEU A 57 3.18 29.53 -5.52
C LEU A 57 4.40 29.00 -4.74
N THR A 58 4.96 27.91 -5.27
CA THR A 58 6.40 27.61 -5.32
C THR A 58 7.21 27.91 -4.06
N LEU A 59 7.08 27.07 -3.04
CA LEU A 59 8.16 26.88 -2.06
C LEU A 59 9.14 25.83 -2.58
N ASN A 60 9.96 26.24 -3.55
CA ASN A 60 11.16 25.52 -3.92
C ASN A 60 12.23 25.75 -2.85
N LYS A 61 12.03 25.20 -1.64
CA LYS A 61 13.06 25.17 -0.60
C LYS A 61 13.83 23.86 -0.74
N LYS A 62 14.97 23.93 -1.46
CA LYS A 62 16.05 22.92 -1.43
C LYS A 62 16.76 22.92 -0.06
N GLY A 63 16.02 22.68 1.01
CA GLY A 63 16.59 22.35 2.32
C GLY A 63 16.62 20.83 2.49
N PRO A 64 17.46 20.27 3.38
CA PRO A 64 17.37 18.86 3.74
C PRO A 64 15.94 18.56 4.21
N ILE A 65 15.35 17.46 3.74
CA ILE A 65 14.04 17.01 4.20
C ILE A 65 14.18 16.69 5.70
N VAL A 66 13.61 17.54 6.56
CA VAL A 66 13.64 17.34 8.00
C VAL A 66 12.50 16.39 8.35
N HIS A 67 12.82 15.12 8.56
CA HIS A 67 11.86 14.16 9.07
C HIS A 67 11.51 14.50 10.52
N GLN A 68 10.22 14.66 10.80
CA GLN A 68 9.74 14.91 12.15
C GLN A 68 9.70 13.59 12.92
N PRO A 69 10.24 13.53 14.15
CA PRO A 69 10.15 12.32 14.97
C PRO A 69 8.69 12.02 15.31
N MET A 70 8.37 10.74 15.52
CA MET A 70 7.02 10.34 15.93
C MET A 70 6.69 10.96 17.30
N LYS A 71 5.72 11.87 17.32
CA LYS A 71 5.31 12.58 18.54
C LYS A 71 4.30 11.80 19.39
N GLN A 72 3.39 11.08 18.73
CA GLN A 72 2.32 10.35 19.42
C GLN A 72 2.77 8.92 19.71
N LEU A 73 2.83 8.56 20.99
CA LEU A 73 3.25 7.22 21.47
C LEU A 73 4.64 6.86 20.92
N PRO A 74 5.68 7.66 21.23
CA PRO A 74 7.05 7.44 20.74
C PRO A 74 7.61 6.06 21.14
N GLU A 75 7.14 5.49 22.25
CA GLU A 75 7.49 4.14 22.72
C GLU A 75 7.00 3.02 21.79
N ARG A 76 6.11 3.33 20.83
CA ARG A 76 5.67 2.42 19.77
C ARG A 76 6.52 2.52 18.50
N ALA A 77 7.55 3.36 18.50
CA ALA A 77 8.51 3.42 17.40
C ALA A 77 9.29 2.10 17.35
N ILE A 78 9.48 1.57 16.16
CA ILE A 78 10.31 0.38 15.92
C ILE A 78 11.58 0.78 15.19
N SER A 79 12.58 -0.12 15.17
CA SER A 79 13.82 0.13 14.46
C SER A 79 13.60 0.17 12.94
N GLU A 80 14.56 0.73 12.21
CA GLU A 80 14.51 0.74 10.75
C GLU A 80 14.53 -0.68 10.20
N GLU A 81 15.31 -1.58 10.80
CA GLU A 81 15.38 -2.99 10.42
C GLU A 81 14.02 -3.67 10.54
N GLU A 82 13.31 -3.50 11.65
CA GLU A 82 11.95 -4.05 11.82
C GLU A 82 10.95 -3.40 10.83
N ALA A 83 11.08 -2.10 10.58
CA ALA A 83 10.28 -1.42 9.56
C ALA A 83 10.54 -1.98 8.14
N ARG A 84 11.79 -2.34 7.83
CA ARG A 84 12.15 -2.96 6.56
C ARG A 84 11.59 -4.38 6.43
N GLU A 85 11.53 -5.15 7.51
CA GLU A 85 10.87 -6.46 7.53
C GLU A 85 9.37 -6.32 7.24
N ILE A 86 8.69 -5.38 7.90
CA ILE A 86 7.28 -5.08 7.63
C ILE A 86 7.07 -4.65 6.17
N LEU A 87 7.96 -3.80 5.65
CA LEU A 87 7.92 -3.36 4.26
C LEU A 87 8.24 -4.51 3.29
N HIS A 88 9.03 -5.50 3.66
CA HIS A 88 9.25 -6.70 2.85
C HIS A 88 7.97 -7.54 2.77
N ASP A 89 7.35 -7.80 3.92
CA ASP A 89 6.27 -8.78 4.10
C ASP A 89 4.87 -8.25 3.74
N ALA A 90 4.63 -6.94 3.84
CA ALA A 90 3.30 -6.38 3.62
C ALA A 90 2.75 -6.65 2.21
N GLU A 91 1.45 -6.95 2.12
CA GLU A 91 0.80 -7.43 0.88
C GLU A 91 0.75 -6.36 -0.21
N TYR A 92 0.49 -5.11 0.15
CA TYR A 92 0.47 -3.98 -0.76
C TYR A 92 0.96 -2.73 -0.04
N CYS A 93 1.35 -1.73 -0.82
CA CYS A 93 1.66 -0.41 -0.31
C CYS A 93 0.69 0.62 -0.87
N VAL A 94 0.49 1.71 -0.14
CA VAL A 94 -0.21 2.89 -0.64
C VAL A 94 0.82 3.94 -0.96
N VAL A 95 0.92 4.32 -2.23
CA VAL A 95 1.84 5.36 -2.72
C VAL A 95 1.05 6.65 -2.86
N ALA A 96 1.41 7.65 -2.05
CA ALA A 96 0.86 8.98 -2.09
C ALA A 96 1.74 9.92 -2.93
N THR A 97 1.09 10.61 -3.86
CA THR A 97 1.61 11.64 -4.76
C THR A 97 0.87 12.96 -4.54
N VAL A 98 1.32 14.01 -5.22
CA VAL A 98 0.63 15.30 -5.27
C VAL A 98 0.26 15.58 -6.72
N ASP A 99 -1.02 15.81 -6.95
CA ASP A 99 -1.68 16.12 -8.22
C ASP A 99 -1.20 17.47 -8.77
N GLU A 100 -1.54 17.79 -10.03
CA GLU A 100 -1.11 19.05 -10.67
C GLU A 100 -1.61 20.30 -9.92
N ASP A 101 -2.80 20.22 -9.34
CA ASP A 101 -3.43 21.29 -8.58
C ASP A 101 -3.09 21.27 -7.07
N GLY A 102 -2.23 20.35 -6.64
CA GLY A 102 -1.79 20.23 -5.26
C GLY A 102 -2.65 19.32 -4.38
N HIS A 103 -3.67 18.64 -4.92
CA HIS A 103 -4.39 17.61 -4.17
C HIS A 103 -3.50 16.39 -3.87
N PRO A 104 -3.75 15.65 -2.78
CA PRO A 104 -3.08 14.38 -2.55
C PRO A 104 -3.82 13.25 -3.28
N TYR A 105 -3.07 12.40 -3.97
CA TYR A 105 -3.57 11.18 -4.58
C TYR A 105 -2.84 9.96 -4.03
N ALA A 106 -3.59 8.92 -3.63
CA ALA A 106 -3.03 7.76 -2.96
C ALA A 106 -3.47 6.48 -3.67
N THR A 107 -2.51 5.74 -4.24
CA THR A 107 -2.80 4.51 -4.99
C THR A 107 -2.29 3.27 -4.25
N PRO A 108 -3.14 2.26 -3.97
CA PRO A 108 -2.68 0.95 -3.52
C PRO A 108 -2.01 0.19 -4.67
N LEU A 109 -0.79 -0.31 -4.44
CA LEU A 109 0.04 -0.96 -5.43
C LEU A 109 0.71 -2.21 -4.84
N SER A 110 0.74 -3.27 -5.65
CA SER A 110 1.59 -4.43 -5.42
C SER A 110 3.04 -4.08 -5.74
N TYR A 111 3.97 -4.61 -4.95
CA TYR A 111 5.38 -4.25 -5.03
C TYR A 111 6.28 -5.36 -4.50
N ALA A 112 7.57 -5.27 -4.80
CA ALA A 112 8.61 -6.02 -4.10
C ALA A 112 9.69 -5.07 -3.58
N LEU A 113 10.21 -5.33 -2.39
CA LEU A 113 11.36 -4.62 -1.85
C LEU A 113 12.64 -5.30 -2.36
N ASP A 114 13.49 -4.56 -3.05
CA ASP A 114 14.82 -5.00 -3.49
C ASP A 114 15.85 -4.00 -2.98
N LYS A 115 16.64 -4.41 -1.97
CA LYS A 115 17.53 -3.52 -1.22
C LYS A 115 16.74 -2.28 -0.76
N ASP A 116 17.16 -1.09 -1.15
CA ASP A 116 16.57 0.20 -0.79
C ASP A 116 15.54 0.73 -1.79
N ALA A 117 15.02 -0.13 -2.68
CA ALA A 117 14.01 0.26 -3.66
C ALA A 117 12.74 -0.60 -3.60
N LEU A 118 11.59 0.03 -3.82
CA LEU A 118 10.35 -0.69 -4.11
C LEU A 118 10.16 -0.79 -5.63
N LEU A 119 10.09 -2.01 -6.13
CA LEU A 119 9.87 -2.30 -7.54
C LEU A 119 8.37 -2.48 -7.81
N ILE A 120 7.87 -1.70 -8.77
CA ILE A 120 6.45 -1.58 -9.10
C ILE A 120 6.27 -1.77 -10.60
N HIS A 121 5.21 -2.46 -10.99
CA HIS A 121 4.79 -2.54 -12.38
C HIS A 121 3.43 -1.85 -12.59
N THR A 122 3.23 -1.31 -13.78
CA THR A 122 2.00 -0.64 -14.22
C THR A 122 1.72 -0.99 -15.68
N GLY A 123 0.53 -0.67 -16.19
CA GLY A 123 0.30 -0.74 -17.63
C GLY A 123 1.09 0.34 -18.37
N ALA A 124 1.65 0.02 -19.54
CA ALA A 124 2.43 0.94 -20.35
C ALA A 124 1.63 2.17 -20.83
N ALA A 125 0.30 2.10 -20.83
CA ALA A 125 -0.58 3.21 -21.19
C ALA A 125 -0.57 4.37 -20.17
N GLY A 126 -0.04 4.15 -18.96
CA GLY A 126 0.02 5.19 -17.93
C GLY A 126 -1.32 5.48 -17.24
N GLY A 127 -1.49 6.72 -16.80
CA GLY A 127 -2.63 7.25 -16.05
C GLY A 127 -2.19 8.20 -14.94
N GLN A 128 -3.15 8.72 -14.16
CA GLN A 128 -2.93 9.79 -13.17
C GLN A 128 -1.67 9.58 -12.29
N LYS A 129 -1.53 8.42 -11.63
CA LYS A 129 -0.33 8.15 -10.80
C LYS A 129 0.99 8.28 -11.54
N THR A 130 1.09 7.82 -12.79
CA THR A 130 2.34 7.87 -13.55
C THR A 130 2.60 9.28 -14.08
N GLU A 131 1.53 10.02 -14.42
CA GLU A 131 1.61 11.44 -14.76
C GLU A 131 2.10 12.26 -13.55
N ASP A 132 1.62 11.94 -12.35
CA ASP A 132 2.11 12.53 -11.09
C ASP A 132 3.59 12.21 -10.86
N TRP A 133 3.99 10.94 -11.04
CA TRP A 133 5.38 10.50 -10.88
C TRP A 133 6.36 11.21 -11.83
N GLU A 134 5.93 11.46 -13.07
CA GLU A 134 6.75 12.16 -14.06
C GLU A 134 6.85 13.66 -13.77
N ARG A 135 5.78 14.26 -13.21
CA ARG A 135 5.75 15.69 -12.83
C ARG A 135 6.52 15.97 -11.54
N ASP A 136 6.30 15.18 -10.51
CA ASP A 136 6.97 15.28 -9.21
C ASP A 136 7.31 13.88 -8.69
N PRO A 137 8.59 13.48 -8.70
CA PRO A 137 8.95 12.12 -8.35
C PRO A 137 8.88 11.85 -6.84
N ARG A 138 8.63 12.85 -6.00
CA ARG A 138 8.60 12.65 -4.54
C ARG A 138 7.34 11.88 -4.14
N VAL A 139 7.53 10.80 -3.40
CA VAL A 139 6.44 9.93 -2.96
C VAL A 139 6.52 9.63 -1.47
N CYS A 140 5.35 9.42 -0.86
CA CYS A 140 5.22 8.82 0.45
C CYS A 140 4.60 7.43 0.30
N VAL A 141 5.22 6.42 0.86
CA VAL A 141 4.76 5.02 0.82
C VAL A 141 4.31 4.61 2.21
N THR A 142 3.10 4.08 2.31
CA THR A 142 2.56 3.55 3.56
C THR A 142 2.23 2.07 3.40
N VAL A 143 2.62 1.26 4.38
CA VAL A 143 2.13 -0.12 4.54
C VAL A 143 1.57 -0.31 5.94
N ALA A 144 0.59 -1.20 6.07
CA ALA A 144 0.07 -1.67 7.34
C ALA A 144 -0.22 -3.17 7.25
N MET A 145 0.13 -3.91 8.29
CA MET A 145 -0.13 -5.34 8.40
C MET A 145 -0.34 -5.76 9.86
N ASP A 146 -0.59 -7.05 10.09
CA ASP A 146 -0.85 -7.62 11.43
C ASP A 146 -2.00 -6.90 12.17
N MET A 147 -3.01 -6.46 11.41
CA MET A 147 -4.13 -5.66 11.90
C MET A 147 -5.19 -6.54 12.58
N GLU A 148 -5.29 -6.45 13.90
CA GLU A 148 -6.28 -7.23 14.67
C GLU A 148 -6.99 -6.34 15.72
N PRO A 149 -8.30 -6.07 15.58
CA PRO A 149 -9.09 -5.46 16.65
C PRO A 149 -9.22 -6.42 17.83
N VAL A 150 -8.90 -5.94 19.03
CA VAL A 150 -8.86 -6.75 20.26
C VAL A 150 -9.42 -6.00 21.45
N PHE A 151 -10.01 -6.73 22.37
CA PHE A 151 -10.28 -6.26 23.74
C PHE A 151 -9.15 -6.78 24.63
N VAL A 152 -8.48 -5.87 25.34
CA VAL A 152 -7.31 -6.18 26.16
C VAL A 152 -7.65 -5.91 27.61
N GLU A 153 -7.48 -6.93 28.44
CA GLU A 153 -7.49 -6.83 29.90
C GLU A 153 -6.03 -6.91 30.38
N GLU A 154 -5.60 -5.93 31.17
CA GLU A 154 -4.21 -5.85 31.64
C GLU A 154 -4.17 -5.53 33.13
N ASN A 155 -3.39 -6.32 33.87
CA ASN A 155 -3.03 -6.04 35.27
C ASN A 155 -4.20 -5.74 36.22
N GLY A 156 -5.38 -6.30 35.97
CA GLY A 156 -6.57 -6.07 36.81
C GLY A 156 -7.27 -4.72 36.57
N GLU A 157 -6.85 -3.95 35.57
CA GLU A 157 -7.54 -2.75 35.12
C GLU A 157 -8.76 -3.08 34.24
N PRO A 158 -9.75 -2.18 34.14
CA PRO A 158 -10.86 -2.34 33.19
C PRO A 158 -10.34 -2.50 31.77
N GLY A 159 -10.79 -3.55 31.08
CA GLY A 159 -10.34 -3.83 29.72
C GLY A 159 -10.74 -2.74 28.73
N PHE A 160 -9.97 -2.59 27.65
CA PHE A 160 -10.17 -1.58 26.63
C PHE A 160 -10.05 -2.15 25.22
N PHE A 161 -10.74 -1.51 24.27
CA PHE A 161 -10.62 -1.84 22.85
C PHE A 161 -9.38 -1.17 22.24
N THR A 162 -8.62 -1.94 21.48
CA THR A 162 -7.47 -1.44 20.72
C THR A 162 -7.30 -2.27 19.45
N THR A 163 -6.41 -1.84 18.56
CA THR A 163 -5.98 -2.62 17.40
C THR A 163 -4.52 -2.99 17.57
N ARG A 164 -4.19 -4.27 17.39
CA ARG A 164 -2.82 -4.70 17.14
C ARG A 164 -2.45 -4.32 15.72
N PHE A 165 -1.25 -3.82 15.51
CA PHE A 165 -0.80 -3.43 14.18
C PHE A 165 0.71 -3.32 14.07
N ALA A 166 1.18 -3.38 12.84
CA ALA A 166 2.48 -2.87 12.41
C ALA A 166 2.27 -1.98 11.18
N SER A 167 2.90 -0.82 11.12
CA SER A 167 2.86 0.04 9.94
C SER A 167 4.18 0.72 9.69
N VAL A 168 4.39 1.11 8.45
CA VAL A 168 5.59 1.82 8.00
C VAL A 168 5.14 3.00 7.15
N ILE A 169 5.83 4.13 7.36
CA ILE A 169 5.83 5.28 6.46
C ILE A 169 7.25 5.44 5.96
N ALA A 170 7.41 5.33 4.65
CA ALA A 170 8.65 5.57 3.95
C ALA A 170 8.50 6.72 2.95
N THR A 171 9.57 7.43 2.66
CA THR A 171 9.58 8.50 1.64
C THR A 171 10.75 8.29 0.70
N GLY A 172 10.55 8.65 -0.55
CA GLY A 172 11.56 8.44 -1.58
C GLY A 172 11.25 9.18 -2.86
N THR A 173 11.96 8.80 -3.92
CA THR A 173 11.71 9.27 -5.28
C THR A 173 11.43 8.12 -6.22
N VAL A 174 10.37 8.26 -7.02
CA VAL A 174 10.05 7.31 -8.09
C VAL A 174 10.83 7.64 -9.36
N ARG A 175 11.31 6.60 -10.05
CA ARG A 175 11.94 6.70 -11.37
C ARG A 175 11.46 5.61 -12.28
N ARG A 176 11.47 5.91 -13.59
CA ARG A 176 11.24 4.90 -14.62
C ARG A 176 12.42 3.96 -14.70
N VAL A 177 12.15 2.65 -14.79
CA VAL A 177 13.18 1.64 -15.02
C VAL A 177 13.23 1.32 -16.52
N THR A 178 14.41 1.45 -17.12
CA THR A 178 14.63 1.25 -18.57
C THR A 178 15.72 0.21 -18.86
N GLU A 179 16.59 -0.08 -17.90
CA GLU A 179 17.61 -1.13 -18.04
C GLU A 179 16.92 -2.50 -17.99
N MET A 180 17.17 -3.34 -18.99
CA MET A 180 16.40 -4.57 -19.21
C MET A 180 16.57 -5.60 -18.09
N ALA A 181 17.76 -5.72 -17.49
CA ALA A 181 17.96 -6.63 -16.37
C ALA A 181 17.19 -6.17 -15.12
N GLU A 182 17.13 -4.87 -14.85
CA GLU A 182 16.31 -4.28 -13.78
C GLU A 182 14.81 -4.41 -14.07
N VAL A 183 14.37 -4.19 -15.33
CA VAL A 183 12.98 -4.44 -15.75
C VAL A 183 12.59 -5.89 -15.48
N ARG A 184 13.39 -6.86 -15.92
CA ARG A 184 13.12 -8.28 -15.69
C ARG A 184 13.07 -8.62 -14.20
N ARG A 185 13.97 -8.05 -13.40
CA ARG A 185 14.00 -8.22 -11.94
C ARG A 185 12.71 -7.69 -11.29
N ALA A 186 12.29 -6.49 -11.66
CA ALA A 186 11.09 -5.84 -11.13
C ALA A 186 9.78 -6.54 -11.51
N LEU A 187 9.77 -7.29 -12.62
CA LEU A 187 8.64 -8.15 -12.98
C LEU A 187 8.70 -9.51 -12.28
N ALA A 188 9.89 -10.05 -12.06
CA ALA A 188 10.06 -11.36 -11.41
C ALA A 188 9.82 -11.34 -9.90
N LEU A 189 10.34 -10.33 -9.18
CA LEU A 189 10.27 -10.29 -7.72
C LEU A 189 8.83 -10.25 -7.17
N PRO A 190 7.90 -9.46 -7.71
CA PRO A 190 6.49 -9.54 -7.31
C PRO A 190 5.89 -10.93 -7.53
N CYS A 191 6.21 -11.61 -8.64
CA CYS A 191 5.74 -12.99 -8.84
C CYS A 191 6.27 -13.94 -7.76
N LEU A 192 7.55 -13.83 -7.41
CA LEU A 192 8.15 -14.65 -6.35
C LEU A 192 7.55 -14.33 -4.97
N LYS A 193 7.19 -13.07 -4.71
CA LYS A 193 6.55 -12.64 -3.46
C LYS A 193 5.12 -13.19 -3.35
N TYR A 194 4.31 -12.98 -4.38
CA TYR A 194 2.87 -13.22 -4.30
C TYR A 194 2.43 -14.62 -4.75
N ALA A 195 3.21 -15.25 -5.64
CA ALA A 195 2.85 -16.51 -6.29
C ALA A 195 4.07 -17.44 -6.48
N PRO A 196 4.87 -17.69 -5.42
CA PRO A 196 6.12 -18.46 -5.51
C PRO A 196 5.94 -19.88 -6.07
N GLU A 197 4.76 -20.47 -5.90
CA GLU A 197 4.42 -21.80 -6.42
C GLU A 197 4.42 -21.87 -7.95
N TYR A 198 4.37 -20.74 -8.65
CA TYR A 198 4.42 -20.63 -10.11
C TYR A 198 5.79 -20.13 -10.64
N LYS A 199 6.87 -20.22 -9.86
CA LYS A 199 8.19 -19.66 -10.22
C LYS A 199 8.71 -20.08 -11.60
N ASP A 200 8.41 -21.29 -12.05
CA ASP A 200 8.89 -21.84 -13.33
C ASP A 200 8.18 -21.18 -14.53
N GLU A 201 7.01 -20.56 -14.32
CA GLU A 201 6.24 -19.86 -15.35
C GLU A 201 6.66 -18.38 -15.54
N ILE A 202 7.46 -17.84 -14.61
CA ILE A 202 7.78 -16.40 -14.55
C ILE A 202 8.45 -15.93 -15.85
N GLY A 203 9.43 -16.66 -16.36
CA GLY A 203 10.17 -16.26 -17.56
C GLY A 203 9.25 -16.08 -18.77
N GLY A 204 8.38 -17.07 -19.01
CA GLY A 204 7.43 -17.02 -20.11
C GLY A 204 6.34 -15.94 -19.92
N ALA A 205 5.94 -15.65 -18.68
CA ALA A 205 5.00 -14.57 -18.39
C ALA A 205 5.60 -13.19 -18.66
N ILE A 206 6.85 -12.97 -18.25
CA ILE A 206 7.58 -11.72 -18.51
C ILE A 206 7.68 -11.48 -20.02
N ASP A 207 8.11 -12.48 -20.80
CA ASP A 207 8.32 -12.29 -22.23
C ASP A 207 7.03 -11.90 -22.98
N ARG A 208 5.86 -12.35 -22.51
CA ARG A 208 4.55 -11.97 -23.09
C ARG A 208 4.09 -10.56 -22.73
N GLU A 209 4.38 -10.12 -21.51
CA GLU A 209 3.81 -8.89 -20.94
C GLU A 209 4.77 -7.69 -21.02
N LEU A 210 6.05 -7.93 -21.30
CA LEU A 210 7.06 -6.88 -21.53
C LEU A 210 6.58 -5.75 -22.45
N PRO A 211 5.94 -6.00 -23.61
CA PRO A 211 5.52 -4.91 -24.51
C PRO A 211 4.42 -3.99 -23.97
N VAL A 212 3.67 -4.45 -22.97
CA VAL A 212 2.49 -3.72 -22.42
C VAL A 212 2.68 -3.31 -20.97
N THR A 213 3.86 -3.57 -20.39
CA THR A 213 4.15 -3.31 -18.99
C THR A 213 5.21 -2.22 -18.84
N ALA A 214 4.95 -1.35 -17.89
CA ALA A 214 5.80 -0.27 -17.44
C ALA A 214 6.37 -0.61 -16.07
N VAL A 215 7.67 -0.44 -15.87
CA VAL A 215 8.33 -0.69 -14.59
C VAL A 215 8.86 0.60 -13.98
N TRP A 216 8.70 0.71 -12.67
CA TRP A 216 9.11 1.83 -11.84
C TRP A 216 9.84 1.34 -10.59
N ALA A 217 10.78 2.13 -10.11
CA ALA A 217 11.45 1.93 -8.84
C ALA A 217 11.20 3.15 -7.96
N ILE A 218 10.85 2.94 -6.70
CA ILE A 218 10.84 3.97 -5.66
C ILE A 218 12.11 3.78 -4.85
N ASP A 219 13.10 4.62 -5.06
CA ASP A 219 14.32 4.65 -4.26
C ASP A 219 13.98 5.31 -2.91
N LEU A 220 14.16 4.57 -1.81
CA LEU A 220 13.78 5.01 -0.47
C LEU A 220 14.91 5.81 0.20
N ASN A 221 14.56 6.95 0.79
CA ASN A 221 15.51 7.83 1.47
C ASN A 221 15.32 7.86 2.99
N HIS A 222 14.12 7.51 3.47
CA HIS A 222 13.78 7.46 4.87
C HIS A 222 12.68 6.45 5.11
N ILE A 223 12.83 5.65 6.17
CA ILE A 223 11.88 4.61 6.57
C ILE A 223 11.63 4.79 8.07
N SER A 224 10.36 4.81 8.46
CA SER A 224 9.96 4.85 9.87
C SER A 224 8.80 3.91 10.12
N GLY A 225 8.81 3.22 11.25
CA GLY A 225 7.80 2.25 11.60
C GLY A 225 7.11 2.55 12.93
N LYS A 226 5.91 1.99 13.08
CA LYS A 226 5.16 1.98 14.34
C LYS A 226 4.51 0.62 14.54
N ALA A 227 4.65 0.06 15.73
CA ALA A 227 3.98 -1.17 16.10
C ALA A 227 3.23 -1.01 17.43
N GLY A 228 2.01 -1.54 17.49
CA GLY A 228 1.20 -1.56 18.70
C GLY A 228 0.77 -2.98 18.99
N ARG A 229 1.30 -3.60 20.06
CA ARG A 229 0.93 -4.97 20.48
C ARG A 229 0.96 -5.97 19.32
N ARG A 230 1.89 -5.78 18.37
CA ARG A 230 2.00 -6.54 17.12
C ARG A 230 2.08 -8.03 17.43
N VAL A 231 1.26 -8.81 16.73
CA VAL A 231 1.39 -10.27 16.67
C VAL A 231 1.72 -10.58 15.22
N PRO A 232 2.99 -10.90 14.91
CA PRO A 232 3.39 -11.23 13.54
C PRO A 232 2.52 -12.35 12.99
N ASN A 233 1.98 -12.16 11.79
CA ASN A 233 1.06 -13.08 11.14
C ASN A 233 -0.28 -13.28 11.86
N GLY A 234 -0.67 -12.33 12.74
CA GLY A 234 -2.03 -12.23 13.24
C GLY A 234 -3.02 -12.05 12.08
N LYS A 235 -4.26 -12.51 12.26
CA LYS A 235 -5.33 -12.57 11.23
C LYS A 235 -5.21 -11.43 10.19
N GLY A 236 -4.82 -11.79 8.97
CA GLY A 236 -4.48 -10.84 7.91
C GLY A 236 -3.22 -11.24 7.14
N ALA A 237 -2.33 -12.06 7.73
CA ALA A 237 -1.31 -12.74 6.94
C ALA A 237 -1.95 -13.78 6.03
N VAL A 238 -1.65 -13.69 4.74
CA VAL A 238 -1.85 -14.77 3.78
C VAL A 238 -0.99 -15.92 4.27
N SER A 239 -1.59 -16.87 4.97
CA SER A 239 -0.88 -18.10 5.34
C SER A 239 -0.50 -18.81 4.05
N HIS A 240 0.80 -18.96 3.77
CA HIS A 240 1.27 -19.90 2.77
C HIS A 240 0.83 -21.31 3.25
N ARG A 241 -0.25 -21.81 2.66
CA ARG A 241 -0.68 -23.21 2.77
C ARG A 241 -0.25 -23.96 1.52
#